data_AF-J9EL12-F1
#
_entry.id   AF-J9EL12-F1
#
_cell.length_a   1.000
_cell.length_b   1.000
_cell.length_c   1.000
_cell.angle_alpha   90.00
_cell.angle_beta   90.00
_cell.angle_gamma   90.00
#
_symmetry.space_group_name_H-M   'P 1'
#
loop_
_entity.id
_entity.type
_entity.pdbx_description
1 polymer ?
#
loop_
_entity_poly.entity_id
_entity_poly.type
_entity_poly.pdbx_seq_one_letter_code
_entity_poly.pdbx_strand_id
1 'polypeptide(L)'
;MVENSGTADQTYDAWKLLSRARALLPLSHIKSALNQIYSSNILNFAGGRLGAVNGMRKDGTVGRRHLQADEMWVGVTYALQHHLYSRYFY
;
A
#
# COMPACT_ATOMS: atom_id res chain seq x y z
N MET A 1 0.03 0.37 -6.62
CA MET A 1 1.23 -0.35 -7.06
C MET A 1 1.47 -0.03 -8.51
N VAL A 2 2.63 0.54 -8.81
CA VAL A 2 3.14 0.62 -10.17
C VAL A 2 3.91 -0.67 -10.41
N GLU A 3 3.47 -1.46 -11.38
CA GLU A 3 4.20 -2.64 -11.81
C GLU A 3 5.45 -2.18 -12.57
N ASN A 4 6.63 -2.42 -12.02
CA ASN A 4 7.89 -2.23 -12.73
C ASN A 4 8.30 -3.57 -13.34
N SER A 5 7.98 -3.77 -14.63
CA SER A 5 8.51 -4.89 -15.42
C SER A 5 8.31 -6.29 -14.81
N GLY A 6 7.17 -6.54 -14.16
CA GLY A 6 6.80 -7.85 -13.62
C GLY A 6 7.23 -8.11 -12.16
N THR A 7 7.92 -7.17 -11.51
CA THR A 7 8.22 -7.22 -10.07
C THR A 7 7.37 -6.18 -9.35
N ALA A 8 6.48 -6.63 -8.47
CA ALA A 8 5.70 -5.74 -7.61
C ALA A 8 6.59 -5.30 -6.42
N ASP A 9 7.28 -4.17 -6.56
CA ASP A 9 8.16 -3.64 -5.49
C ASP A 9 7.39 -2.63 -4.62
N GLN A 10 6.69 -3.14 -3.61
CA GLN A 10 6.00 -2.30 -2.64
C GLN A 10 6.96 -1.41 -1.84
N THR A 11 8.22 -1.82 -1.66
CA THR A 11 9.24 -1.01 -0.99
C THR A 11 9.62 0.22 -1.80
N TYR A 12 9.74 0.11 -3.12
CA TYR A 12 10.00 1.25 -4.00
C TYR A 12 8.81 2.22 -4.07
N ASP A 13 7.60 1.68 -4.19
CA ASP A 13 6.37 2.48 -4.21
C ASP A 13 6.12 3.17 -2.87
N ALA A 14 6.31 2.45 -1.74
CA ALA A 14 6.30 3.03 -0.42
C ALA A 14 7.38 4.10 -0.33
N TRP A 15 8.64 3.80 -0.64
CA TRP A 15 9.74 4.78 -0.61
C TRP A 15 9.44 6.04 -1.44
N LYS A 16 8.92 5.93 -2.66
CA LYS A 16 8.50 7.10 -3.45
C LYS A 16 7.38 7.89 -2.79
N LEU A 17 6.39 7.21 -2.23
CA LEU A 17 5.31 7.84 -1.48
C LEU A 17 5.83 8.58 -0.24
N LEU A 18 6.73 7.94 0.52
CA LEU A 18 7.30 8.45 1.77
C LEU A 18 8.27 9.62 1.53
N SER A 19 9.08 9.56 0.46
CA SER A 19 10.21 10.47 0.26
C SER A 19 9.91 11.65 -0.67
N ARG A 20 9.00 11.51 -1.66
CA ARG A 20 8.86 12.52 -2.73
C ARG A 20 7.42 12.83 -3.13
N ALA A 21 6.43 11.99 -2.81
CA ALA A 21 5.08 12.18 -3.34
C ALA A 21 4.42 13.51 -2.92
N ARG A 22 4.59 13.97 -1.68
CA ARG A 22 4.01 15.26 -1.23
C ARG A 22 4.52 16.47 -2.03
N ALA A 23 5.73 16.40 -2.57
CA ALA A 23 6.33 17.47 -3.37
C ALA A 23 6.00 17.35 -4.87
N LEU A 24 5.54 16.19 -5.33
CA LEU A 24 5.35 15.87 -6.75
C LEU A 24 3.88 15.70 -7.17
N LEU A 25 2.99 15.40 -6.22
CA LEU A 25 1.59 15.07 -6.48
C LEU A 25 0.65 15.91 -5.61
N PRO A 26 -0.55 16.22 -6.11
CA PRO A 26 -1.59 16.83 -5.29
C PRO A 26 -1.88 16.00 -4.03
N LEU A 27 -2.04 16.66 -2.89
CA LEU A 27 -2.35 16.00 -1.63
C LEU A 27 -3.65 15.17 -1.72
N SER A 28 -4.61 15.57 -2.53
CA SER A 28 -5.85 14.83 -2.80
C SER A 28 -5.59 13.45 -3.43
N HIS A 29 -4.66 13.36 -4.37
CA HIS A 29 -4.32 12.09 -5.03
C HIS A 29 -3.60 11.14 -4.06
N ILE A 30 -2.69 11.67 -3.26
CA ILE A 30 -2.01 10.90 -2.19
C ILE A 30 -3.04 10.42 -1.16
N LYS A 31 -4.02 11.27 -0.82
CA LYS A 31 -5.17 10.92 0.03
C LYS A 31 -5.97 9.75 -0.52
N SER A 32 -6.40 9.86 -1.77
CA SER A 32 -7.16 8.82 -2.45
C SER A 32 -6.40 7.49 -2.54
N ALA A 33 -5.12 7.52 -2.92
CA ALA A 33 -4.31 6.32 -3.08
C ALA A 33 -4.12 5.56 -1.76
N LEU A 34 -3.80 6.28 -0.68
CA LEU A 34 -3.64 5.64 0.64
C LEU A 34 -4.96 5.12 1.22
N ASN A 35 -6.09 5.82 0.97
CA ASN A 35 -7.41 5.31 1.37
C ASN A 35 -7.75 4.02 0.62
N GLN A 36 -7.43 3.96 -0.67
CA GLN A 36 -7.60 2.74 -1.46
C GLN A 36 -6.74 1.60 -0.91
N ILE A 37 -5.44 1.84 -0.64
CA ILE A 37 -4.55 0.82 -0.08
C ILE A 37 -5.08 0.33 1.27
N TYR A 38 -5.56 1.24 2.13
CA TYR A 38 -6.12 0.85 3.43
C TYR A 38 -7.38 -0.02 3.28
N SER A 39 -8.33 0.35 2.42
CA SER A 39 -9.54 -0.44 2.24
C SER A 39 -9.26 -1.78 1.54
N SER A 40 -8.45 -1.79 0.49
CA SER A 40 -8.20 -3.01 -0.29
C SER A 40 -7.14 -3.90 0.33
N ASN A 41 -5.95 -3.39 0.65
CA ASN A 41 -4.82 -4.24 1.01
C ASN A 41 -4.73 -4.52 2.50
N ILE A 42 -5.40 -3.73 3.35
CA ILE A 42 -5.43 -3.94 4.80
C ILE A 42 -6.79 -4.50 5.22
N LEU A 43 -7.88 -3.73 5.09
CA LEU A 43 -9.18 -4.16 5.62
C LEU A 43 -9.70 -5.45 4.98
N ASN A 44 -9.61 -5.58 3.65
CA ASN A 44 -10.03 -6.80 2.96
C ASN A 44 -9.04 -7.98 3.15
N PHE A 45 -7.85 -7.75 3.69
CA PHE A 45 -6.89 -8.80 3.97
C PHE A 45 -6.94 -9.22 5.44
N ALA A 46 -7.44 -10.45 5.70
CA ALA A 46 -7.57 -10.99 7.04
C ALA A 46 -8.30 -10.05 8.04
N GLY A 47 -9.22 -9.23 7.54
CA GLY A 47 -9.95 -8.24 8.35
C GLY A 47 -9.04 -7.17 8.97
N GLY A 48 -7.93 -6.81 8.32
CA GLY A 48 -6.97 -5.81 8.80
C GLY A 48 -6.01 -6.28 9.89
N ARG A 49 -6.01 -7.56 10.27
CA ARG A 49 -5.22 -8.06 11.41
C ARG A 49 -3.79 -8.48 11.08
N LEU A 50 -3.48 -8.65 9.80
CA LEU A 50 -2.17 -9.16 9.37
C LEU A 50 -1.33 -8.13 8.62
N GLY A 51 -1.72 -6.85 8.60
CA GLY A 51 -1.00 -5.81 7.85
C GLY A 51 -1.48 -5.66 6.41
N ALA A 52 -0.63 -5.07 5.56
CA ALA A 52 -0.96 -4.83 4.16
C ALA A 52 -0.46 -6.00 3.29
N VAL A 53 -1.38 -6.71 2.62
CA VAL A 53 -0.99 -7.71 1.61
C VAL A 53 -0.46 -7.03 0.36
N ASN A 54 0.50 -7.68 -0.28
CA ASN A 54 1.15 -7.14 -1.44
C ASN A 54 0.18 -6.94 -2.60
N GLY A 55 -0.65 -7.92 -2.93
CA GLY A 55 -1.56 -7.88 -4.08
C GLY A 55 -3.02 -8.12 -3.68
N MET A 56 -3.89 -7.18 -4.01
CA MET A 56 -5.34 -7.31 -3.84
C MET A 56 -6.04 -7.13 -5.18
N ARG A 57 -6.95 -8.05 -5.51
CA ARG A 57 -7.77 -7.98 -6.71
C ARG A 57 -9.01 -7.11 -6.48
N LYS A 58 -9.63 -6.64 -7.57
CA LYS A 58 -10.88 -5.86 -7.50
C LYS A 58 -12.04 -6.63 -6.86
N ASP A 59 -12.02 -7.95 -6.94
CA ASP A 59 -12.98 -8.86 -6.31
C ASP A 59 -12.72 -9.10 -4.81
N GLY A 60 -11.70 -8.47 -4.23
CA GLY A 60 -11.35 -8.59 -2.81
C GLY A 60 -10.54 -9.84 -2.45
N THR A 61 -10.13 -10.64 -3.45
CA THR A 61 -9.26 -11.79 -3.22
C THR A 61 -7.78 -11.44 -3.37
N VAL A 62 -6.91 -12.15 -2.64
CA VAL A 62 -5.46 -11.97 -2.73
C VAL A 62 -4.97 -12.35 -4.12
N GLY A 63 -4.14 -11.50 -4.72
CA GLY A 63 -3.55 -11.73 -6.03
C GLY A 63 -2.50 -12.85 -5.98
N ARG A 64 -2.44 -13.66 -7.05
CA ARG A 64 -1.43 -14.74 -7.22
C ARG A 64 -0.71 -14.68 -8.56
N ARG A 65 -0.73 -13.52 -9.23
CA ARG A 65 -0.10 -13.34 -10.56
C ARG A 65 1.42 -13.22 -10.48
N HIS A 66 1.97 -12.87 -9.32
CA HIS A 66 3.40 -12.71 -9.09
C HIS A 66 3.77 -13.38 -7.76
N LEU A 67 5.02 -13.81 -7.65
CA LEU A 67 5.54 -14.60 -6.53
C LEU A 67 5.32 -13.92 -5.16
N GLN A 68 5.37 -12.59 -5.14
CA GLN A 68 5.29 -11.83 -3.90
C GLN A 68 3.89 -11.27 -3.64
N ALA A 69 2.91 -11.53 -4.50
CA ALA A 69 1.60 -10.87 -4.43
C ALA A 69 0.75 -11.30 -3.23
N ASP A 70 1.01 -12.47 -2.64
CA ASP A 70 0.32 -12.97 -1.45
C ASP A 70 1.13 -12.80 -0.16
N GLU A 71 2.31 -12.17 -0.24
CA GLU A 71 3.13 -11.84 0.91
C GLU A 71 2.59 -10.59 1.64
N MET A 72 2.89 -10.50 2.93
CA MET A 72 2.80 -9.26 3.70
C MET A 72 4.19 -8.88 4.18
N TRP A 73 4.57 -7.63 3.95
CA TRP A 73 5.86 -7.11 4.39
C TRP A 73 5.71 -6.16 5.57
N VAL A 74 6.34 -6.52 6.68
CA VAL A 74 6.27 -5.80 7.95
C VAL A 74 6.76 -4.36 7.80
N GLY A 75 7.87 -4.15 7.10
CA GLY A 75 8.43 -2.79 6.88
C GLY A 75 7.49 -1.87 6.09
N VAL A 76 6.84 -2.38 5.03
CA VAL A 76 5.86 -1.62 4.25
C VAL A 76 4.62 -1.31 5.08
N THR A 77 4.15 -2.28 5.87
CA THR A 77 3.01 -2.10 6.75
C THR A 77 3.25 -0.98 7.76
N TYR A 78 4.41 -0.96 8.45
CA TYR A 78 4.73 0.11 9.39
C TYR A 78 4.87 1.47 8.72
N ALA A 79 5.47 1.52 7.53
CA ALA A 79 5.61 2.76 6.77
C ALA A 79 4.24 3.34 6.34
N LEU A 80 3.34 2.49 5.87
CA LEU A 80 1.94 2.86 5.57
C LEU A 80 1.21 3.32 6.83
N GLN A 81 1.36 2.59 7.94
CA GLN A 81 0.72 2.94 9.20
C GLN A 81 1.18 4.32 9.71
N HIS A 82 2.47 4.63 9.61
CA HIS A 82 3.00 5.95 9.94
C HIS A 82 2.32 7.05 9.11
N HIS A 83 2.17 6.85 7.78
CA HIS A 83 1.52 7.82 6.90
C HIS A 83 0.01 7.96 7.14
N LEU A 84 -0.65 6.89 7.55
CA LEU A 84 -2.06 6.93 7.93
C LEU A 84 -2.23 7.67 9.26
N TYR A 85 -1.38 7.40 10.26
CA TYR A 85 -1.39 8.08 11.56
C TYR A 85 -1.04 9.56 11.46
N SER A 86 -0.04 9.93 10.65
CA SER A 86 0.38 11.31 10.47
C SER A 86 -0.67 12.21 9.80
N ARG A 87 -1.85 11.68 9.45
CA ARG A 87 -3.03 12.45 9.01
C ARG A 87 -3.94 12.89 10.13
N TYR A 88 -3.91 12.18 11.26
CA TYR A 88 -4.87 12.36 12.35
C TYR A 88 -4.30 13.22 13.47
N PHE A 89 -2.98 13.39 13.52
CA PHE A 89 -2.30 13.99 14.66
C PHE A 89 -1.32 15.13 14.31
N TYR A 90 -1.08 15.41 13.03
CA TYR A 90 -0.22 16.52 12.56
C TYR A 90 -0.72 17.13 11.25
#